data_AF-A0A7Y4X9K6-F1
#
_entry.id   AF-A0A7Y4X9K6-F1
#
_cell.length_a   1.000
_cell.length_b   1.000
_cell.length_c   1.000
_cell.angle_alpha   90.00
_cell.angle_beta   90.00
_cell.angle_gamma   90.00
#
_symmetry.space_group_name_H-M   'P 1'
#
loop_
_entity.id
_entity.type
_entity.pdbx_description
1 polymer ?
#
loop_
_entity_poly.entity_id
_entity_poly.type
_entity_poly.pdbx_seq_one_letter_code
_entity_poly.pdbx_strand_id
1 'polypeptide(L)' 'AKAIEAFTDAGQAWGAATNIGAIPIAAEPGATLMKKYSIKPAVNALGQEDRLLLDAALTAIWTVANKELDVVAPLLKLNP' A
#
# COMPACT_ATOMS: atom_id res chain seq x y z
N ALA A 1 -3.66 -6.67 -14.25
CA ALA A 1 -4.74 -6.22 -13.34
C ALA A 1 -4.26 -5.63 -12.01
N LYS A 2 -3.03 -5.95 -11.52
CA LYS A 2 -2.47 -5.43 -10.25
C LYS A 2 -2.38 -3.91 -10.13
N ALA A 3 -2.27 -3.17 -11.23
CA ALA A 3 -2.29 -1.71 -11.19
C ALA A 3 -3.68 -1.16 -10.76
N ILE A 4 -4.77 -1.74 -11.25
CA ILE A 4 -6.14 -1.35 -10.87
C ILE A 4 -6.37 -1.69 -9.38
N GLU A 5 -5.91 -2.86 -8.96
CA GLU A 5 -5.95 -3.29 -7.56
C GLU A 5 -5.19 -2.33 -6.64
N ALA A 6 -4.01 -1.85 -7.06
CA ALA A 6 -3.25 -0.85 -6.33
C ALA A 6 -3.99 0.50 -6.18
N PHE A 7 -4.78 0.91 -7.18
CA PHE A 7 -5.64 2.11 -7.04
C PHE A 7 -6.72 1.90 -5.98
N THR A 8 -7.37 0.74 -5.96
CA THR A 8 -8.37 0.41 -4.93
C THR A 8 -7.74 0.38 -3.55
N ASP A 9 -6.59 -0.26 -3.40
CA ASP A 9 -5.88 -0.40 -2.14
C ASP A 9 -5.35 0.96 -1.62
N ALA A 10 -4.88 1.83 -2.52
CA ALA A 10 -4.50 3.20 -2.17
C ALA A 10 -5.72 4.02 -1.68
N GLY A 11 -6.88 3.85 -2.31
CA GLY A 11 -8.13 4.45 -1.86
C GLY A 11 -8.56 3.95 -0.47
N GLN A 12 -8.44 2.65 -0.22
CA GLN A 12 -8.71 2.05 1.09
C GLN A 12 -7.73 2.56 2.16
N ALA A 13 -6.44 2.66 1.83
CA ALA A 13 -5.42 3.22 2.72
C ALA A 13 -5.75 4.67 3.12
N TRP A 14 -6.15 5.50 2.15
CA TRP A 14 -6.60 6.86 2.40
C TRP A 14 -7.87 6.93 3.25
N GLY A 15 -8.88 6.12 2.93
CA GLY A 15 -10.14 6.12 3.67
C GLY A 15 -10.03 5.61 5.11
N ALA A 16 -9.03 4.76 5.38
CA ALA A 16 -8.75 4.22 6.71
C ALA A 16 -7.74 5.04 7.51
N ALA A 17 -7.12 6.05 6.91
CA ALA A 17 -6.18 6.90 7.60
C ALA A 17 -6.88 7.78 8.64
N THR A 18 -6.39 7.73 9.86
CA THR A 18 -6.77 8.67 10.93
C THR A 18 -6.23 10.07 10.64
N ASN A 19 -6.69 11.07 11.39
CA ASN A 19 -6.26 12.48 11.25
C ASN A 19 -4.75 12.71 11.38
N ILE A 20 -4.01 11.74 11.92
CA ILE A 20 -2.56 11.79 12.07
C ILE A 20 -1.82 11.04 10.93
N GLY A 21 -2.51 10.70 9.85
CA GLY A 21 -1.91 10.00 8.70
C GLY A 21 -1.50 8.56 9.02
N ALA A 22 -2.21 7.90 9.93
CA ALA A 22 -1.93 6.53 10.35
C ALA A 22 -3.12 5.60 10.10
N ILE A 23 -2.83 4.40 9.61
CA ILE A 23 -3.80 3.33 9.34
C ILE A 23 -3.65 2.27 10.45
N PRO A 24 -4.65 2.07 11.32
CA PRO A 24 -4.57 1.05 12.36
C PRO A 24 -4.43 -0.36 11.77
N ILE A 25 -3.52 -1.19 12.30
CA ILE A 25 -3.39 -2.59 11.86
C ILE A 25 -4.29 -3.57 12.61
N ALA A 26 -4.87 -3.13 13.74
CA ALA A 26 -5.82 -3.94 14.50
C ALA A 26 -7.16 -4.13 13.79
N ALA A 27 -7.39 -3.43 12.69
CA ALA A 27 -8.60 -3.51 11.87
C ALA A 27 -8.26 -3.48 10.38
N GLU A 28 -9.21 -3.91 9.56
CA GLU A 28 -9.11 -3.76 8.11
C GLU A 28 -9.33 -2.30 7.69
N PRO A 29 -8.63 -1.83 6.65
CA PRO A 29 -7.77 -2.57 5.72
C PRO A 29 -6.30 -2.72 6.18
N GLY A 30 -5.92 -2.21 7.36
CA GLY A 30 -4.52 -2.10 7.77
C GLY A 30 -3.77 -3.42 7.83
N ALA A 31 -4.38 -4.46 8.41
CA ALA A 31 -3.77 -5.80 8.47
C ALA A 31 -3.56 -6.39 7.07
N THR A 32 -4.56 -6.29 6.19
CA THR A 32 -4.45 -6.78 4.80
C THR A 32 -3.38 -6.04 4.03
N LEU A 33 -3.35 -4.70 4.09
CA LEU A 33 -2.35 -3.88 3.40
C LEU A 33 -0.93 -4.20 3.89
N MET A 34 -0.74 -4.33 5.21
CA MET A 34 0.54 -4.69 5.81
C MET A 34 1.08 -5.99 5.20
N LYS A 35 0.25 -7.03 5.18
CA LYS A 35 0.65 -8.35 4.67
C LYS A 35 0.86 -8.33 3.15
N LYS A 36 -0.06 -7.72 2.40
CA LYS A 36 -0.06 -7.72 0.94
C LYS A 36 1.14 -6.99 0.36
N TYR A 37 1.50 -5.86 0.96
CA TYR A 37 2.60 -5.01 0.49
C TYR A 37 3.87 -5.15 1.35
N SER A 38 3.88 -6.08 2.32
CA SER A 38 5.01 -6.29 3.25
C SER A 38 5.47 -4.99 3.94
N ILE A 39 4.51 -4.15 4.33
CA ILE A 39 4.79 -2.84 4.94
C ILE A 39 5.20 -3.07 6.39
N LYS A 40 6.29 -2.43 6.82
CA LYS A 40 6.69 -2.45 8.23
C LYS A 40 5.77 -1.53 9.05
N PRO A 41 5.13 -2.03 10.11
CA PRO A 41 4.33 -1.19 10.99
C PRO A 41 5.21 -0.24 11.82
N ALA A 42 4.65 0.91 12.17
CA ALA A 42 5.25 1.83 13.11
C ALA A 42 4.86 1.44 14.54
N VAL A 43 5.77 1.72 15.47
CA VAL A 43 5.56 1.51 16.90
C VAL A 43 4.89 2.72 17.55
N ASN A 44 4.01 2.46 18.53
CA ASN A 44 3.43 3.50 19.37
C ASN A 44 4.32 3.86 20.56
N ALA A 45 3.83 4.78 21.41
CA ALA A 45 4.56 5.23 22.60
C ALA A 45 4.83 4.11 23.62
N LEU A 46 4.13 2.98 23.51
CA LEU A 46 4.31 1.78 24.34
C LEU A 46 5.24 0.75 23.68
N GLY A 47 5.82 1.07 22.51
CA GLY A 47 6.69 0.18 21.75
C GLY A 47 5.95 -0.92 20.98
N GLN A 48 4.63 -0.81 20.82
CA GLN A 48 3.83 -1.81 20.11
C GLN A 48 3.62 -1.41 18.65
N GLU A 49 3.83 -2.35 17.73
CA GLU A 49 3.47 -2.21 16.33
C GLU A 49 1.94 -2.14 16.20
N ASP A 50 1.38 -0.97 15.92
CA ASP A 50 -0.08 -0.77 15.95
C ASP A 50 -0.66 -0.08 14.72
N ARG A 51 0.20 0.45 13.84
CA ARG A 51 -0.24 1.23 12.67
C ARG A 51 0.72 1.14 11.50
N LEU A 52 0.19 1.37 10.31
CA LEU A 52 0.99 1.76 9.15
C LEU A 52 0.97 3.27 9.03
N LEU A 53 2.10 3.87 8.66
CA LEU A 53 2.12 5.26 8.21
C LEU A 53 1.53 5.33 6.80
N LEU A 54 0.62 6.27 6.57
CA LEU A 54 -0.08 6.42 5.28
C LEU A 54 0.92 6.55 4.13
N ASP A 55 1.92 7.41 4.27
CA ASP A 55 2.95 7.62 3.23
C ASP A 55 3.75 6.36 2.93
N ALA A 56 4.09 5.57 3.97
CA ALA A 56 4.80 4.31 3.79
C ALA A 56 3.92 3.28 3.08
N ALA A 57 2.62 3.22 3.43
CA ALA A 57 1.66 2.34 2.78
C ALA A 57 1.47 2.70 1.29
N LEU A 58 1.23 3.97 0.99
CA LEU A 58 1.07 4.45 -0.40
C LEU A 58 2.34 4.21 -1.23
N THR A 59 3.52 4.48 -0.65
CA THR A 59 4.80 4.23 -1.33
C THR A 59 4.96 2.75 -1.69
N ALA A 60 4.65 1.84 -0.77
CA ALA A 60 4.72 0.40 -1.02
C ALA A 60 3.71 -0.04 -2.09
N ILE A 61 2.48 0.46 -2.02
CA ILE A 61 1.43 0.20 -3.02
C ILE A 61 1.88 0.61 -4.42
N TRP A 62 2.38 1.85 -4.56
CA TRP A 62 2.82 2.37 -5.86
C TRP A 62 4.09 1.71 -6.38
N THR A 63 4.98 1.28 -5.50
CA THR A 63 6.18 0.53 -5.91
C THR A 63 5.79 -0.77 -6.61
N VAL A 64 4.82 -1.51 -6.05
CA VAL A 64 4.31 -2.74 -6.68
C VAL A 64 3.60 -2.44 -8.00
N ALA A 65 2.76 -1.40 -8.04
CA ALA A 65 2.07 -1.01 -9.26
C ALA A 65 3.03 -0.63 -10.40
N ASN A 66 4.06 0.16 -10.10
CA ASN A 66 5.04 0.60 -11.09
C ASN A 66 5.89 -0.55 -11.62
N LYS A 67 6.32 -1.48 -10.75
CA LYS A 67 7.06 -2.66 -11.18
C LYS A 67 6.29 -3.50 -12.21
N GLU A 68 4.98 -3.56 -12.08
CA GLU A 68 4.13 -4.27 -13.04
C GLU A 68 3.97 -3.49 -14.36
N LEU A 69 3.87 -2.16 -14.29
CA LEU A 69 3.83 -1.31 -15.49
C LEU A 69 5.15 -1.37 -16.27
N ASP A 70 6.30 -1.44 -15.60
CA ASP A 70 7.62 -1.60 -16.22
C ASP A 70 7.76 -2.94 -16.97
N VAL A 71 7.05 -3.98 -16.55
CA VAL A 71 7.01 -5.27 -17.25
C VAL A 71 6.08 -5.23 -18.47
N VAL A 72 4.99 -4.48 -18.39
CA VAL A 72 3.98 -4.38 -19.46
C VAL A 72 4.39 -3.39 -20.56
N ALA A 73 5.11 -2.31 -20.22
CA ALA A 73 5.52 -1.28 -21.17
C ALA A 73 6.38 -1.80 -22.35
N PRO A 74 7.34 -2.72 -22.17
CA PRO A 74 8.07 -3.34 -23.27
C PRO A 74 7.18 -4.25 -24.13
N LEU A 75 6.22 -4.95 -23.54
CA LEU A 75 5.30 -5.86 -24.24
C LEU A 75 4.32 -5.11 -25.14
N LEU A 76 3.87 -3.93 -24.72
CA LEU A 76 3.04 -3.04 -25.55
C LEU A 76 3.84 -2.39 -26.69
N LYS A 77 5.15 -2.19 -26.52
CA LYS A 77 6.03 -1.67 -27.59
C LYS A 77 6.43 -2.72 -28.62
N LEU A 78 6.29 -4.01 -28.30
CA LEU A 78 6.63 -5.13 -29.19
C LEU A 78 5.48 -5.59 -30.09
N ASN A 79 4.31 -4.95 -30.00
CA ASN A 79 3.16 -5.25 -30.84
C ASN A 79 2.80 -4.01 -31.71
N PRO A 80 3.54 -3.76 -32.80
CA PRO A 80 3.15 -2.78 -33.83
C PRO A 80 1.92 -3.23 -34.63
#